data_AF-A0A924T991-F1
#
_entry.id   AF-A0A924T991-F1
#
_cell.length_a   1.000
_cell.length_b   1.000
_cell.length_c   1.000
_cell.angle_alpha   90.00
_cell.angle_beta   90.00
_cell.angle_gamma   90.00
#
_symmetry.space_group_name_H-M   'P 1'
#
loop_
_entity.id
_entity.type
_entity.pdbx_description
1 polymer ?
#
loop_
_entity_poly.entity_id
_entity_poly.type
_entity_poly.pdbx_seq_one_letter_code
_entity_poly.pdbx_strand_id
1 'polypeptide(L)'
;MTPAQAHAPASLPDDPDLPFESYFREGAAPAEALLWWQLERNEPLLNALRALCHGPAALVRLRVWVFMELLAMPASRISRDALNQHFHSLRDEGLELVLKRLREANLLLWDGSQQQYG
;
A
#
# COMPACT_ATOMS: atom_id res chain seq x y z
N MET A 1 22.26 -19.05 -44.99
CA MET A 1 21.13 -19.17 -44.04
C MET A 1 21.67 -18.85 -42.66
N THR A 2 21.50 -17.61 -42.20
CA THR A 2 21.86 -17.20 -40.84
C THR A 2 20.69 -17.57 -39.93
N PRO A 3 20.89 -18.31 -38.83
CA PRO A 3 19.78 -18.67 -37.96
C PRO A 3 19.26 -17.41 -37.27
N ALA A 4 17.94 -17.23 -37.29
CA ALA A 4 17.25 -16.18 -36.55
C ALA A 4 17.51 -16.40 -35.05
N GLN A 5 18.23 -15.46 -34.42
CA GLN A 5 18.34 -15.39 -32.97
C GLN A 5 16.94 -15.20 -32.39
N ALA A 6 16.45 -16.23 -31.70
CA ALA A 6 15.26 -16.09 -30.86
C ALA A 6 15.61 -15.12 -29.73
N HIS A 7 15.07 -13.90 -29.80
CA HIS A 7 15.17 -12.91 -28.72
C HIS A 7 14.33 -13.45 -27.57
N ALA A 8 14.98 -14.08 -26.58
CA ALA A 8 14.31 -14.40 -25.33
C ALA A 8 13.81 -13.07 -24.73
N PRO A 9 12.56 -12.98 -24.23
CA PRO A 9 12.11 -11.74 -23.62
C PRO A 9 13.03 -11.47 -22.43
N ALA A 10 13.79 -10.37 -22.49
CA ALA A 10 14.59 -9.91 -21.38
C ALA A 10 13.64 -9.72 -20.19
N SER A 11 13.82 -10.51 -19.13
CA SER A 11 13.09 -10.30 -17.89
C SER A 11 13.45 -8.92 -17.38
N LEU A 12 12.46 -8.02 -17.33
CA LEU A 12 12.66 -6.70 -16.73
C LEU A 12 13.06 -6.91 -15.26
N PRO A 13 14.11 -6.21 -14.79
CA PRO A 13 14.46 -6.26 -13.38
C PRO A 13 13.33 -5.64 -12.56
N ASP A 14 13.04 -6.23 -11.40
CA ASP A 14 12.18 -5.63 -10.37
C ASP A 14 13.00 -4.57 -9.62
N ASP A 15 13.43 -3.56 -10.37
CA ASP A 15 14.25 -2.46 -9.90
C ASP A 15 13.33 -1.30 -9.48
N PRO A 16 13.32 -0.92 -8.19
CA PRO A 16 12.48 0.17 -7.70
C PRO A 16 12.83 1.54 -8.30
N ASP A 17 14.04 1.70 -8.84
CA ASP A 17 14.51 2.95 -9.45
C ASP A 17 14.27 2.97 -10.97
N LEU A 18 13.68 1.91 -11.54
CA LEU A 18 13.37 1.85 -12.97
C LEU A 18 12.30 2.89 -13.33
N PRO A 19 12.56 3.80 -14.30
CA PRO A 19 11.55 4.72 -14.79
C PRO A 19 10.33 3.97 -15.33
N PHE A 20 9.13 4.51 -15.11
CA PHE A 20 7.87 3.88 -15.52
C PHE A 20 7.82 3.61 -17.03
N GLU A 21 8.39 4.50 -17.83
CA GLU A 21 8.47 4.39 -19.29
C GLU A 21 9.26 3.16 -19.74
N SER A 22 10.17 2.65 -18.91
CA SER A 22 10.98 1.46 -19.19
C SER A 22 10.16 0.18 -19.24
N TYR A 23 8.94 0.16 -18.70
CA TYR A 23 8.02 -0.98 -18.82
C TYR A 23 7.31 -1.04 -20.18
N PHE A 24 7.43 0.01 -21.00
CA PHE A 24 6.79 0.11 -22.31
C PHE A 24 7.81 -0.06 -23.43
N ARG A 25 7.31 -0.42 -24.62
CA ARG A 25 8.11 -0.31 -25.84
C ARG A 25 8.38 1.15 -26.15
N GLU A 26 9.42 1.41 -26.92
CA GLU A 26 9.78 2.77 -27.36
C GLU A 26 8.57 3.48 -28.01
N GLY A 27 8.26 4.68 -27.51
CA GLY A 27 7.12 5.50 -27.96
C GLY A 27 5.72 4.96 -27.60
N ALA A 28 5.62 3.88 -26.83
CA ALA A 28 4.34 3.24 -26.49
C ALA A 28 3.84 3.55 -25.07
N ALA A 29 4.55 4.39 -24.31
CA ALA A 29 4.11 4.82 -22.99
C ALA A 29 2.79 5.62 -23.08
N PRO A 30 1.82 5.40 -22.18
CA PRO A 30 0.48 5.95 -22.28
C PRO A 30 0.39 7.40 -21.75
N ALA A 31 1.33 8.27 -22.12
CA ALA A 31 1.44 9.63 -21.58
C ALA A 31 0.17 10.49 -21.78
N GLU A 32 -0.56 10.25 -22.88
CA GLU A 32 -1.81 10.96 -23.21
C GLU A 32 -3.07 10.22 -22.72
N ALA A 33 -2.94 9.06 -22.06
CA ALA A 33 -4.11 8.31 -21.61
C ALA A 33 -4.78 9.01 -20.42
N LEU A 34 -6.09 9.21 -20.47
CA LEU A 34 -6.84 9.83 -19.35
C LEU A 34 -6.62 9.09 -18.02
N LEU A 35 -6.51 7.76 -18.06
CA LEU A 35 -6.25 6.96 -16.87
C LEU A 35 -4.88 7.30 -16.25
N TRP A 36 -3.89 7.64 -17.06
CA TRP A 36 -2.56 8.03 -16.58
C TRP A 36 -2.65 9.27 -15.69
N TRP A 37 -3.27 10.32 -16.20
CA TRP A 37 -3.54 11.54 -15.45
C TRP A 37 -4.39 11.30 -14.20
N GLN A 38 -5.34 10.37 -14.25
CA GLN A 38 -6.11 9.99 -13.07
C GLN A 38 -5.26 9.33 -12.01
N LEU A 39 -4.32 8.45 -12.38
CA LEU A 39 -3.42 7.79 -11.45
C LEU A 39 -2.50 8.80 -10.76
N GLU A 40 -1.87 9.70 -11.52
CA GLU A 40 -1.03 10.78 -10.96
C GLU A 40 -1.81 11.66 -9.98
N ARG A 41 -3.07 11.99 -10.29
CA ARG A 41 -3.93 12.76 -9.38
C ARG A 41 -4.37 12.00 -8.14
N ASN A 42 -4.32 10.67 -8.18
CA ASN A 42 -4.69 9.79 -7.06
C ASN A 42 -3.46 9.15 -6.40
N GLU A 43 -2.29 9.80 -6.50
CA GLU A 43 -1.05 9.37 -5.85
C GLU A 43 -1.21 9.01 -4.35
N PRO A 44 -2.01 9.73 -3.53
CA PRO A 44 -2.25 9.32 -2.14
C PRO A 44 -2.91 7.94 -2.01
N LEU A 45 -3.84 7.60 -2.90
CA LEU A 45 -4.52 6.30 -2.92
C LEU A 45 -3.53 5.19 -3.33
N LEU A 46 -2.67 5.46 -4.31
CA LEU A 46 -1.63 4.52 -4.72
C LEU A 46 -0.64 4.26 -3.57
N ASN A 47 -0.25 5.30 -2.84
CA ASN A 47 0.60 5.16 -1.67
C ASN A 47 -0.05 4.37 -0.54
N ALA A 48 -1.34 4.58 -0.29
CA ALA A 48 -2.11 3.77 0.65
C ALA A 48 -2.13 2.28 0.25
N LEU A 49 -2.41 1.97 -1.01
CA LEU A 49 -2.42 0.60 -1.53
C LEU A 49 -1.03 -0.05 -1.41
N ARG A 50 0.04 0.67 -1.77
CA ARG A 50 1.42 0.21 -1.57
C ARG A 50 1.70 -0.07 -0.09
N ALA A 51 1.25 0.80 0.81
CA ALA A 51 1.47 0.63 2.24
C ALA A 51 0.73 -0.59 2.81
N LEU A 52 -0.44 -0.96 2.27
CA LEU A 52 -1.17 -2.16 2.66
C LEU A 52 -0.56 -3.44 2.05
N CYS A 53 -0.09 -3.37 0.80
CA CYS A 53 0.27 -4.55 0.00
C CYS A 53 1.78 -4.83 -0.14
N HIS A 54 2.67 -4.02 0.44
CA HIS A 54 4.13 -4.20 0.31
C HIS A 54 4.72 -5.21 1.31
N GLY A 55 5.63 -6.09 0.90
CA GLY A 55 6.39 -6.97 1.80
C GLY A 55 5.81 -8.39 1.92
N PRO A 56 6.21 -9.18 2.94
CA PRO A 56 5.83 -10.58 3.03
C PRO A 56 4.32 -10.79 3.10
N ALA A 57 3.82 -11.86 2.46
CA ALA A 57 2.39 -12.15 2.35
C ALA A 57 1.65 -12.18 3.71
N ALA A 58 2.29 -12.68 4.76
CA ALA A 58 1.72 -12.69 6.11
C ALA A 58 1.49 -11.26 6.66
N LEU A 59 2.45 -10.35 6.42
CA LEU A 59 2.35 -8.96 6.86
C LEU A 59 1.33 -8.18 6.03
N VAL A 60 1.20 -8.49 4.74
CA VAL A 60 0.13 -7.95 3.88
C VAL A 60 -1.23 -8.35 4.43
N ARG A 61 -1.43 -9.64 4.70
CA ARG A 61 -2.67 -10.17 5.27
C ARG A 61 -3.01 -9.49 6.60
N LEU A 62 -2.04 -9.33 7.49
CA LEU A 62 -2.23 -8.69 8.78
C LEU A 62 -2.67 -7.22 8.64
N ARG A 63 -1.99 -6.42 7.80
CA ARG A 63 -2.35 -5.01 7.57
C ARG A 63 -3.75 -4.87 6.97
N VAL A 64 -4.06 -5.69 5.96
CA VAL A 64 -5.38 -5.66 5.32
C VAL A 64 -6.46 -6.06 6.33
N TRP A 65 -6.25 -7.11 7.13
CA TRP A 65 -7.21 -7.52 8.15
C TRP A 65 -7.46 -6.41 9.17
N VAL A 66 -6.42 -5.85 9.79
CA VAL A 66 -6.56 -4.74 10.76
C VAL A 66 -7.25 -3.53 10.13
N PHE A 67 -6.90 -3.15 8.89
CA PHE A 67 -7.54 -2.04 8.20
C PHE A 67 -9.05 -2.27 7.99
N MET A 68 -9.44 -3.47 7.57
CA MET A 68 -10.85 -3.80 7.36
C MET A 68 -11.63 -3.87 8.68
N GLU A 69 -11.02 -4.38 9.75
CA GLU A 69 -11.59 -4.36 11.10
C GLU A 69 -11.81 -2.93 11.60
N LEU A 70 -10.82 -2.05 11.42
CA LEU A 70 -10.94 -0.62 11.75
C LEU A 70 -12.10 0.05 11.00
N LEU A 71 -12.26 -0.22 9.71
CA LEU A 71 -13.37 0.31 8.90
C LEU A 71 -14.74 -0.22 9.34
N ALA A 72 -14.78 -1.41 9.92
CA ALA A 72 -15.99 -2.02 10.45
C ALA A 72 -16.35 -1.52 11.86
N MET A 73 -15.45 -0.80 12.54
CA MET A 73 -15.73 -0.25 13.87
C MET A 73 -16.80 0.86 13.78
N PRO A 74 -17.81 0.84 14.66
CA PRO A 74 -18.90 1.81 14.61
C PRO A 74 -18.50 3.22 15.10
N ALA A 75 -17.36 3.34 15.78
CA ALA A 75 -16.90 4.59 16.37
C ALA A 75 -16.03 5.38 15.39
N SER A 76 -16.39 6.64 15.12
CA SER A 76 -15.59 7.55 14.30
C SER A 76 -14.31 8.03 14.99
N ARG A 77 -14.21 7.84 16.31
CA ARG A 77 -12.99 8.05 17.08
C ARG A 77 -12.79 6.90 18.04
N ILE A 78 -11.58 6.37 18.08
CA ILE A 78 -11.24 5.13 18.78
C ILE A 78 -10.08 5.42 19.73
N SER A 79 -10.26 5.12 21.02
CA SER A 79 -9.18 5.24 22.00
C SER A 79 -8.16 4.10 21.83
N ARG A 80 -6.93 4.31 22.33
CA ARG A 80 -5.91 3.24 22.36
C ARG A 80 -6.38 1.99 23.12
N ASP A 81 -7.10 2.19 24.22
CA ASP A 81 -7.68 1.11 25.02
C ASP A 81 -8.73 0.31 24.23
N ALA A 82 -9.63 0.99 23.51
CA ALA A 82 -10.62 0.34 22.66
C ALA A 82 -9.97 -0.47 21.52
N LEU A 83 -8.89 0.04 20.92
CA LEU A 83 -8.11 -0.72 19.94
C LEU A 83 -7.48 -1.98 20.53
N ASN A 84 -6.85 -1.87 21.70
CA ASN A 84 -6.23 -3.03 22.35
C ASN A 84 -7.27 -4.08 22.74
N GLN A 85 -8.46 -3.66 23.17
CA GLN A 85 -9.57 -4.56 23.44
C GLN A 85 -10.09 -5.23 22.16
N HIS A 86 -10.26 -4.47 21.06
CA HIS A 86 -10.72 -5.03 19.79
C HIS A 86 -9.72 -6.03 19.20
N PHE A 87 -8.43 -5.71 19.27
CA PHE A 87 -7.34 -6.52 18.72
C PHE A 87 -6.62 -7.39 19.77
N HIS A 88 -7.29 -7.76 20.86
CA HIS A 88 -6.68 -8.46 22.00
C HIS A 88 -6.00 -9.81 21.65
N SER A 89 -6.33 -10.41 20.51
CA SER A 89 -5.72 -11.65 20.03
C SER A 89 -4.34 -11.43 19.38
N LEU A 90 -4.03 -10.20 18.97
CA LEU A 90 -2.73 -9.83 18.46
C LEU A 90 -1.77 -9.54 19.62
N ARG A 91 -0.49 -9.79 19.38
CA ARG A 91 0.57 -9.25 20.25
C ARG A 91 0.67 -7.75 20.04
N ASP A 92 1.01 -7.03 21.11
CA ASP A 92 1.13 -5.56 21.09
C ASP A 92 2.09 -5.06 20.01
N GLU A 93 3.22 -5.73 19.82
CA GLU A 93 4.21 -5.34 18.81
C GLU A 93 3.66 -5.50 17.39
N GLY A 94 2.84 -6.53 17.18
CA GLY A 94 2.18 -6.78 15.89
C GLY A 94 1.15 -5.70 15.57
N LEU A 95 0.36 -5.29 16.56
CA LEU A 95 -0.61 -4.21 16.41
C LEU A 95 0.10 -2.86 16.17
N GLU A 96 1.10 -2.52 16.98
CA GLU A 96 1.87 -1.28 16.84
C GLU A 96 2.57 -1.15 15.49
N LEU A 97 3.14 -2.24 14.98
CA LEU A 97 3.73 -2.29 13.65
C LEU A 97 2.73 -1.87 12.57
N VAL A 98 1.50 -2.38 12.65
CA VAL A 98 0.44 -2.09 11.67
C VAL A 98 -0.08 -0.67 11.84
N LEU A 99 -0.40 -0.24 13.07
CA LEU A 99 -0.91 1.11 13.35
C LEU A 99 0.10 2.17 12.90
N LYS A 100 1.40 1.95 13.15
CA LYS A 100 2.46 2.82 12.63
C LYS A 100 2.40 2.91 11.11
N ARG A 101 2.30 1.78 10.41
CA ARG A 101 2.27 1.75 8.95
C ARG A 101 1.03 2.43 8.36
N LEU A 102 -0.14 2.26 8.99
CA LEU A 102 -1.38 2.92 8.57
C LEU A 102 -1.29 4.45 8.75
N ARG A 103 -0.68 4.92 9.85
CA ARG A 103 -0.44 6.36 10.05
C ARG A 103 0.49 6.97 9.01
N GLU A 104 1.61 6.30 8.73
CA GLU A 104 2.57 6.76 7.69
C GLU A 104 1.92 6.85 6.30
N ALA A 105 0.91 6.00 6.05
CA ALA A 105 0.16 5.98 4.81
C ALA A 105 -1.06 6.92 4.79
N ASN A 106 -1.27 7.73 5.84
CA ASN A 106 -2.47 8.56 6.04
C ASN A 106 -3.80 7.76 5.99
N LEU A 107 -3.75 6.47 6.29
CA LEU A 107 -4.92 5.59 6.39
C LEU A 107 -5.56 5.60 7.78
N LEU A 108 -4.83 6.12 8.77
CA LEU A 108 -5.28 6.25 10.13
C LEU A 108 -4.68 7.53 10.72
N LEU A 109 -5.52 8.44 11.21
CA LEU A 109 -5.05 9.67 11.84
C LEU A 109 -4.97 9.48 13.34
N TRP A 110 -4.04 10.21 13.97
CA TRP A 110 -3.87 10.25 15.42
C TRP A 110 -4.08 11.68 15.93
N ASP A 111 -5.08 11.87 16.77
CA ASP A 111 -5.34 13.11 17.48
C ASP A 111 -4.62 13.07 18.84
N GLY A 112 -3.44 13.69 18.90
CA GLY A 112 -2.64 13.75 20.12
C GLY A 112 -3.29 14.55 21.26
N SER A 113 -4.26 15.43 20.95
CA SER A 113 -4.96 16.22 21.97
C SER A 113 -5.99 15.39 22.73
N GLN A 114 -6.67 14.49 22.01
CA GLN A 114 -7.70 13.60 22.56
C GLN A 114 -7.19 12.18 22.85
N GLN A 115 -5.95 11.86 22.48
CA GLN A 115 -5.38 10.51 22.57
C GLN A 115 -6.25 9.48 21.84
N GLN A 116 -6.76 9.83 20.66
CA GLN A 116 -7.70 9.04 19.89
C GLN A 116 -7.25 8.91 18.43
N TYR A 117 -7.59 7.78 17.83
CA TYR A 117 -7.51 7.56 16.40
C TYR A 117 -8.83 7.91 15.74
N GLY A 118 -8.82 8.43 14.51
CA GLY A 118 -10.02 8.77 13.75
C GLY A 118 -9.72 9.71 12.60
#